data_AF-S0FUV9-F1
#
_entry.id   AF-S0FUV9-F1
#
_cell.length_a   1.000
_cell.length_b   1.000
_cell.length_c   1.000
_cell.angle_alpha   90.00
_cell.angle_beta   90.00
_cell.angle_gamma   90.00
#
_symmetry.space_group_name_H-M   'P 1'
#
loop_
_entity.id
_entity.type
_entity.pdbx_description
1 polymer ?
#
loop_
_entity_poly.entity_id
_entity_poly.type
_entity_poly.pdbx_seq_one_letter_code
_entity_poly.pdbx_strand_id
1 'polypeptide(L)'
;MFSFLPSPLKGAVSFLIYLINTILLTVPLILISLLKFILPFQPVVVILDRILMGIAGLWIYINSVNTDLFCKIDWDVRGLDKLTPRQWYLVLSNHQSWVDILVLQKTLRKKVPMLKFF
;
A
#
# COMPACT_ATOMS: atom_id res chain seq x y z
N MET A 1 -1.45 17.67 9.05
CA MET A 1 -0.80 18.98 8.83
C MET A 1 -1.79 20.08 8.40
N PHE A 2 -2.88 19.74 7.70
CA PHE A 2 -3.85 20.71 7.17
C PHE A 2 -4.98 21.11 8.13
N SER A 3 -4.72 21.27 9.42
CA SER A 3 -5.77 21.43 10.45
C SER A 3 -6.75 22.59 10.19
N PHE A 4 -6.36 23.61 9.44
CA PHE A 4 -7.15 24.80 9.10
C PHE A 4 -8.26 24.56 8.04
N LEU A 5 -8.20 23.50 7.23
CA LEU A 5 -9.20 23.24 6.18
C LEU A 5 -10.52 22.66 6.76
N PRO A 6 -11.70 22.98 6.22
CA PRO A 6 -12.96 22.33 6.62
C PRO A 6 -12.91 20.81 6.43
N SER A 7 -13.51 20.05 7.35
CA SER A 7 -13.45 18.58 7.34
C SER A 7 -13.90 17.92 6.02
N PRO A 8 -15.00 18.36 5.36
CA PRO A 8 -15.41 17.78 4.08
C PRO A 8 -14.37 17.99 2.98
N LEU A 9 -13.72 19.16 2.94
CA LEU A 9 -12.71 19.49 1.93
C LEU A 9 -11.43 18.68 2.13
N LYS A 10 -11.00 18.49 3.39
CA LYS A 10 -9.89 17.57 3.71
C LYS A 10 -10.18 16.15 3.21
N GLY A 11 -11.38 15.65 3.49
CA GLY A 11 -11.82 14.32 3.06
C GLY A 11 -11.83 14.19 1.54
N ALA A 12 -12.40 15.17 0.82
CA ALA A 12 -12.46 15.19 -0.64
C ALA A 12 -11.06 15.19 -1.27
N VAL A 13 -10.16 16.06 -0.79
CA VAL A 13 -8.77 16.12 -1.30
C VAL A 13 -8.02 14.82 -1.00
N SER A 14 -8.12 14.30 0.22
CA SER A 14 -7.51 13.03 0.60
C SER A 14 -8.02 11.88 -0.27
N PHE A 15 -9.33 11.83 -0.54
CA PHE A 15 -9.93 10.81 -1.38
C PHE A 15 -9.48 10.92 -2.84
N LEU A 16 -9.41 12.13 -3.39
CA LEU A 16 -8.89 12.36 -4.73
C LEU A 16 -7.43 11.90 -4.87
N ILE A 17 -6.60 12.14 -3.85
CA ILE A 17 -5.21 11.63 -3.84
C ILE A 17 -5.19 10.10 -3.86
N TYR A 18 -6.02 9.43 -3.04
CA TYR A 18 -6.14 7.97 -3.08
C TYR A 18 -6.56 7.47 -4.46
N LEU A 19 -7.57 8.11 -5.07
CA LEU A 19 -8.11 7.73 -6.36
C LEU A 19 -7.07 7.90 -7.47
N ILE A 20 -6.46 9.09 -7.57
CA ILE A 20 -5.46 9.40 -8.59
C ILE A 20 -4.25 8.49 -8.44
N ASN A 21 -3.74 8.30 -7.23
CA ASN A 21 -2.61 7.40 -6.96
C ASN A 21 -2.94 5.96 -7.40
N THR A 22 -4.15 5.49 -7.10
CA THR A 22 -4.59 4.14 -7.47
C THR A 22 -4.70 3.98 -8.97
N ILE A 23 -5.35 4.92 -9.67
CA ILE A 23 -5.49 4.86 -11.13
C ILE A 23 -4.12 4.91 -11.82
N LEU A 24 -3.29 5.89 -11.45
CA LEU A 24 -1.99 6.09 -12.09
C LEU A 24 -1.02 4.93 -11.91
N LEU A 25 -1.03 4.26 -10.74
CA LEU A 25 -0.12 3.12 -10.49
C LEU A 25 -0.71 1.78 -10.94
N THR A 26 -2.03 1.66 -11.02
CA THR A 26 -2.67 0.43 -11.52
C THR A 26 -2.42 0.25 -13.02
N VAL A 27 -2.44 1.33 -13.81
CA VAL A 27 -2.16 1.26 -15.26
C VAL A 27 -0.81 0.59 -15.59
N PRO A 28 0.35 1.08 -15.10
CA PRO A 28 1.63 0.42 -15.35
C PRO A 28 1.72 -0.96 -14.69
N LEU A 29 1.08 -1.16 -13.53
CA LEU A 29 1.03 -2.47 -12.88
C LEU A 29 0.37 -3.53 -13.78
N ILE A 30 -0.77 -3.20 -14.41
CA ILE A 30 -1.46 -4.08 -15.34
C ILE A 30 -0.60 -4.33 -16.58
N LEU A 31 -0.04 -3.28 -17.20
CA LEU A 31 0.80 -3.42 -18.40
C LEU A 31 2.01 -4.33 -18.15
N ILE A 32 2.68 -4.19 -17.00
CA ILE A 32 3.83 -5.00 -16.63
C ILE A 32 3.41 -6.43 -16.28
N SER A 33 2.23 -6.61 -15.67
CA SER A 33 1.68 -7.94 -15.39
C SER A 33 1.35 -8.69 -16.69
N LEU A 34 0.80 -8.00 -17.69
CA LEU A 34 0.57 -8.56 -19.03
C LEU A 34 1.90 -8.90 -19.73
N LEU A 35 2.91 -8.03 -19.62
CA LEU A 35 4.24 -8.32 -20.15
C LEU A 35 4.85 -9.56 -19.49
N LYS A 36 4.72 -9.70 -18.16
CA LYS A 36 5.17 -10.89 -17.42
C LYS A 36 4.46 -12.15 -17.88
N PHE A 37 3.16 -12.05 -18.20
CA PHE A 37 2.38 -13.17 -18.71
C PHE A 37 2.86 -13.63 -20.11
N ILE A 38 3.23 -12.69 -20.98
CA ILE A 38 3.71 -12.98 -22.35
C ILE A 38 5.16 -13.47 -22.37
N LEU A 39 6.00 -13.04 -21.41
CA LEU A 39 7.43 -13.37 -21.35
C LEU A 39 7.76 -14.32 -20.18
N PRO A 40 7.51 -15.64 -20.30
CA PRO A 40 7.65 -16.61 -19.20
C PRO A 40 9.10 -17.04 -18.91
N PHE A 41 10.11 -16.25 -19.30
CA PHE A 41 11.50 -16.59 -19.05
C PHE A 41 11.90 -16.26 -17.61
N GLN A 42 12.47 -17.22 -16.88
CA GLN A 42 12.79 -17.09 -15.44
C GLN A 42 13.51 -15.77 -15.07
N PRO A 43 14.57 -15.32 -15.78
CA PRO A 43 15.28 -14.09 -15.40
C PRO A 43 14.40 -12.84 -15.59
N VAL A 44 13.59 -12.82 -16.65
CA VAL A 44 12.66 -11.72 -16.96
C VAL A 44 11.57 -11.65 -15.91
N VAL A 45 10.96 -12.80 -15.57
CA VAL A 45 9.94 -12.90 -14.52
C VAL A 45 10.44 -12.33 -13.19
N VAL A 46 11.66 -12.68 -12.78
CA VAL A 46 12.26 -12.16 -11.53
C VAL A 46 12.42 -10.64 -11.56
N ILE A 47 12.82 -10.06 -12.69
CA ILE A 47 12.95 -8.60 -12.83
C ILE A 47 11.57 -7.93 -12.80
N LEU A 48 10.61 -8.46 -13.57
CA LEU A 48 9.25 -7.92 -13.61
C LEU A 48 8.58 -8.01 -12.23
N ASP A 49 8.79 -9.07 -11.48
CA ASP A 49 8.30 -9.20 -10.10
C ASP A 49 8.87 -8.13 -9.17
N ARG A 50 10.17 -7.81 -9.29
CA ARG A 50 10.76 -6.71 -8.52
C ARG A 50 10.13 -5.37 -8.86
N ILE A 51 9.83 -5.13 -10.14
CA ILE A 51 9.19 -3.89 -10.59
C ILE A 51 7.75 -3.82 -10.07
N LEU A 52 6.96 -4.89 -10.20
CA LEU A 52 5.58 -4.97 -9.70
C LEU A 52 5.51 -4.73 -8.19
N MET A 53 6.42 -5.37 -7.43
CA MET A 53 6.54 -5.14 -5.99
C MET A 53 6.94 -3.71 -5.66
N GLY A 54 7.79 -3.08 -6.49
CA GLY A 54 8.16 -1.68 -6.38
C GLY A 54 6.98 -0.72 -6.58
N ILE A 55 6.16 -0.93 -7.63
CA ILE A 55 4.97 -0.14 -7.91
C ILE A 55 3.98 -0.25 -6.76
N ALA A 56 3.71 -1.46 -6.30
CA ALA A 56 2.77 -1.68 -5.21
C ALA A 56 3.31 -1.10 -3.87
N GLY A 57 4.62 -1.17 -3.63
CA GLY A 57 5.28 -0.50 -2.50
C GLY A 57 5.25 1.03 -2.56
N LEU A 58 5.30 1.61 -3.77
CA LEU A 58 5.12 3.05 -4.00
C LEU A 58 3.68 3.46 -3.72
N TRP A 59 2.70 2.68 -4.17
CA TRP A 59 1.28 2.93 -3.90
C TRP A 59 1.00 2.98 -2.38
N ILE A 60 1.51 2.01 -1.61
CA ILE A 60 1.41 1.99 -0.14
C ILE A 60 2.08 3.23 0.46
N TYR A 61 3.26 3.62 -0.03
CA TYR A 61 3.99 4.78 0.48
C TYR A 61 3.20 6.08 0.31
N ILE A 62 2.70 6.34 -0.90
CA ILE A 62 1.93 7.55 -1.21
C ILE A 62 0.66 7.59 -0.35
N ASN A 63 -0.04 6.47 -0.20
CA ASN A 63 -1.22 6.38 0.66
C ASN A 63 -0.91 6.60 2.14
N SER A 64 0.23 6.10 2.61
CA SER A 64 0.70 6.31 3.98
C SER A 64 0.98 7.78 4.26
N VAL A 65 1.60 8.49 3.30
CA VAL A 65 1.86 9.93 3.37
C VAL A 65 0.54 10.71 3.34
N ASN A 66 -0.40 10.32 2.47
CA ASN A 66 -1.73 10.92 2.42
C ASN A 66 -2.44 10.83 3.78
N THR A 67 -2.38 9.65 4.41
CA THR A 67 -2.92 9.45 5.77
C THR A 67 -2.25 10.40 6.78
N ASP A 68 -0.93 10.53 6.77
CA ASP A 68 -0.22 11.41 7.72
C ASP A 68 -0.52 12.90 7.51
N LEU A 69 -0.80 13.30 6.27
CA LEU A 69 -1.08 14.69 5.93
C LEU A 69 -2.50 15.11 6.32
N PHE A 70 -3.50 14.27 6.04
CA PHE A 70 -4.92 14.59 6.16
C PHE A 70 -5.60 14.00 7.39
N CYS A 71 -5.06 12.92 7.96
CA CYS A 71 -5.59 12.27 9.15
C CYS A 71 -4.62 12.46 10.33
N LYS A 72 -5.14 12.93 11.47
CA LYS A 72 -4.37 12.99 12.72
C LYS A 72 -4.67 11.72 13.53
N ILE A 73 -4.00 10.63 13.18
CA ILE A 73 -4.16 9.33 13.84
C ILE A 73 -3.04 9.19 14.89
N ASP A 74 -3.42 8.92 16.13
CA ASP A 74 -2.49 8.47 17.15
C ASP A 74 -2.40 6.95 17.10
N TRP A 75 -1.22 6.43 16.78
CA TRP A 75 -1.02 5.01 16.48
C TRP A 75 -0.49 4.27 17.72
N ASP A 76 -1.34 3.47 18.37
CA ASP A 76 -0.89 2.49 19.36
C ASP A 76 -0.71 1.13 18.67
N VAL A 77 0.51 0.84 18.22
CA VAL A 77 0.85 -0.41 17.53
C VAL A 77 1.93 -1.14 18.32
N ARG A 78 1.64 -2.37 18.73
CA ARG A 78 2.50 -3.17 19.62
C ARG A 78 2.96 -4.47 18.94
N GLY A 79 4.10 -5.00 19.37
CA GLY A 79 4.55 -6.34 18.96
C GLY A 79 5.20 -6.44 17.57
N LEU A 80 5.66 -5.33 16.98
CA LEU A 80 6.30 -5.33 15.66
C LEU A 80 7.80 -5.70 15.69
N ASP A 81 8.42 -5.76 16.87
CA ASP A 81 9.89 -5.78 17.01
C ASP A 81 10.55 -7.05 16.47
N LYS A 82 9.83 -8.16 16.47
CA LYS A 82 10.33 -9.46 15.98
C LYS A 82 9.98 -9.73 14.52
N LEU A 83 9.21 -8.85 13.87
CA LEU A 83 8.81 -9.02 12.48
C LEU A 83 9.96 -8.68 11.53
N THR A 84 10.14 -9.53 10.53
CA THR A 84 11.12 -9.39 9.47
C THR A 84 10.52 -9.67 8.09
N PRO A 85 10.84 -8.87 7.05
CA PRO A 85 10.41 -9.13 5.67
C PRO A 85 10.95 -10.43 5.05
N ARG A 86 11.81 -11.19 5.76
CA ARG A 86 12.41 -12.44 5.27
C ARG A 86 11.66 -13.71 5.69
N GLN A 87 10.49 -13.56 6.32
CA GLN A 87 9.65 -14.69 6.78
C GLN A 87 8.23 -14.57 6.24
N TRP A 88 7.47 -15.66 6.32
CA TRP A 88 6.07 -15.70 5.93
C TRP A 88 5.17 -15.49 7.15
N TYR A 89 4.10 -14.72 6.98
CA TYR A 89 3.14 -14.41 8.04
C TYR A 89 1.73 -14.60 7.52
N LEU A 90 0.85 -15.12 8.37
CA LEU A 90 -0.59 -15.01 8.21
C LEU A 90 -1.05 -13.81 9.03
N VAL A 91 -1.52 -12.76 8.37
CA VAL A 91 -2.05 -11.56 9.04
C VAL A 91 -3.56 -11.72 9.15
N LEU A 92 -4.07 -11.70 10.38
CA LEU A 92 -5.49 -11.75 10.69
C LEU A 92 -5.90 -10.43 11.33
N SER A 93 -7.00 -9.86 10.85
CA SER A 93 -7.61 -8.66 11.43
C SER A 93 -9.13 -8.84 11.47
N ASN A 94 -9.79 -8.13 12.37
CA ASN A 94 -11.21 -7.83 12.19
C ASN A 94 -11.40 -6.95 10.94
N HIS A 95 -12.64 -6.87 10.45
CA HIS A 95 -12.99 -5.99 9.33
C HIS A 95 -14.01 -4.93 9.80
N GLN A 96 -13.61 -3.67 9.80
CA GLN A 96 -14.45 -2.54 10.19
C GLN A 96 -14.73 -1.60 9.03
N SER A 97 -13.78 -1.46 8.09
CA SER A 97 -13.94 -0.52 6.99
C SER A 97 -13.00 -0.82 5.83
N TRP A 98 -13.22 -0.14 4.71
CA TRP A 98 -12.28 -0.16 3.59
C TRP A 98 -10.89 0.40 3.94
N VAL A 99 -10.77 1.21 5.00
CA VAL A 99 -9.51 1.81 5.47
C VAL A 99 -8.57 0.77 6.08
N ASP A 100 -9.08 -0.40 6.46
CA ASP A 100 -8.31 -1.47 7.10
C ASP A 100 -7.10 -1.89 6.25
N ILE A 101 -7.25 -1.96 4.92
CA ILE A 101 -6.15 -2.26 3.99
C ILE A 101 -5.04 -1.22 4.10
N LEU A 102 -5.40 0.07 4.13
CA LEU A 102 -4.44 1.18 4.23
C LEU A 102 -3.72 1.15 5.58
N VAL A 103 -4.46 0.89 6.66
CA VAL A 103 -3.93 0.75 8.02
C VAL A 103 -2.92 -0.40 8.11
N LEU A 104 -3.31 -1.60 7.66
CA LEU A 104 -2.46 -2.79 7.69
C LEU A 104 -1.19 -2.58 6.87
N GLN A 105 -1.32 -2.06 5.66
CA GLN A 105 -0.18 -1.83 4.78
C GLN A 105 0.75 -0.73 5.29
N LYS A 106 0.22 0.33 5.92
CA LYS A 106 1.03 1.40 6.53
C LYS A 106 1.81 0.90 7.74
N THR A 107 1.12 0.24 8.68
CA THR A 107 1.70 -0.20 9.95
C THR A 107 2.68 -1.36 9.79
N LEU A 108 2.43 -2.25 8.82
CA LEU A 108 3.30 -3.39 8.53
C LEU A 108 4.32 -3.12 7.40
N ARG A 109 4.32 -1.92 6.82
CA ARG A 109 5.22 -1.55 5.73
C ARG A 109 6.68 -1.78 6.14
N LYS A 110 7.43 -2.54 5.34
CA LYS A 110 8.84 -2.93 5.58
C LYS A 110 9.06 -3.77 6.86
N LYS A 111 8.00 -4.21 7.55
CA LYS A 111 8.08 -5.12 8.70
C LYS A 111 7.79 -6.57 8.31
N VAL A 112 6.88 -6.76 7.37
CA VAL A 112 6.54 -8.06 6.77
C VAL A 112 6.68 -8.00 5.25
N PRO A 113 6.72 -9.15 4.54
CA PRO A 113 6.60 -9.15 3.08
C PRO A 113 5.31 -8.48 2.63
N MET A 114 5.23 -8.13 1.35
CA MET A 114 4.03 -7.53 0.79
C MET A 114 2.79 -8.38 1.09
N LEU A 115 1.77 -7.75 1.66
CA LEU A 115 0.51 -8.42 1.97
C LEU A 115 -0.14 -8.89 0.67
N LYS A 116 -0.54 -10.15 0.67
CA LYS A 116 -1.39 -10.73 -0.36
C LYS A 116 -2.75 -10.96 0.28
N PHE A 117 -3.78 -10.39 -0.31
CA PHE A 117 -5.16 -10.56 0.14
C PHE A 117 -5.75 -11.75 -0.63
N PHE A 118 -6.48 -12.61 0.07
CA PHE A 118 -7.14 -13.80 -0.46
C PHE A 118 -8.64 -13.65 -0.27
#